data_AF-A0A925MDN2-F1
#
_entry.id   AF-A0A925MDN2-F1
#
_cell.length_a   1.000
_cell.length_b   1.000
_cell.length_c   1.000
_cell.angle_alpha   90.00
_cell.angle_beta   90.00
_cell.angle_gamma   90.00
#
_symmetry.space_group_name_H-M   'P 1'
#
loop_
_entity.id
_entity.type
_entity.pdbx_description
1 polymer ?
#
loop_
_entity_poly.entity_id
_entity_poly.type
_entity_poly.pdbx_seq_one_letter_code
_entity_poly.pdbx_strand_id
1 'polypeptide(L)'
;MLAILALFRGSLTTLSGIGELRLVSSSEIAGGEKPLADLHVAPAEGQVPSTREIHITRRRAVQLSEEQLVAFEPFVSMGPAGQTGQATPWPLVAKRRDAEVGAEVDLVEWTKRNRAVIDAKLYHSGALLFRGFDTSTLDAFKSFSRALSDKLDGYDERTSPRKDLGDNVFTSTIYPKDQPLHFHNANSYSTFWPMKIWFGCIIKSPIGGRTPLADCRRVPDFIDPGLLARFEKTGVRYLRNFMPGIGLSWQETFGTDSKAEVEAYCAHEEIEYEWVSPTHLRTVQVRPALATHPITNERVWFNQASLFHVSMLKGGIAERFREDFPEDHLPSNSYFGDGTPLSKGELDAIQEAYDRASLRFDWEVGDIALLDNMLIAHAREPFDGDRLITVAFSGRHTHGPWKA
;
A
#
# COMPACT_ATOMS: atom_id res chain seq x y z
N MET A 1 -7.87 8.77 13.12
CA MET A 1 -7.96 8.61 11.64
C MET A 1 -9.39 8.42 11.10
N LEU A 2 -10.38 8.11 11.94
CA LEU A 2 -11.76 7.84 11.55
C LEU A 2 -12.69 9.06 11.51
N ALA A 3 -12.23 10.24 11.93
CA ALA A 3 -13.11 11.35 12.25
C ALA A 3 -13.18 12.48 11.20
N ILE A 4 -12.35 12.44 10.15
CA ILE A 4 -12.27 13.56 9.19
C ILE A 4 -13.43 13.56 8.17
N LEU A 5 -14.14 12.44 7.99
CA LEU A 5 -15.31 12.42 7.10
C LEU A 5 -16.52 13.19 7.67
N ALA A 6 -16.58 13.40 8.99
CA ALA A 6 -17.66 14.13 9.65
C ALA A 6 -17.68 15.61 9.26
N LEU A 7 -16.51 16.21 9.02
CA LEU A 7 -16.39 17.65 8.74
C LEU A 7 -16.62 18.01 7.26
N PHE A 8 -16.75 17.05 6.35
CA PHE A 8 -16.81 17.32 4.90
C PHE A 8 -18.05 16.74 4.17
N ARG A 9 -19.09 16.31 4.89
CA ARG A 9 -20.39 15.95 4.27
C ARG A 9 -21.04 17.10 3.46
N GLY A 10 -20.55 18.33 3.59
CA GLY A 10 -21.01 19.49 2.81
C GLY A 10 -20.42 19.64 1.39
N SER A 11 -19.48 18.80 0.97
CA SER A 11 -18.79 18.95 -0.34
C SER A 11 -18.92 17.73 -1.27
N LEU A 12 -19.63 16.68 -0.85
CA LEU A 12 -19.86 15.46 -1.65
C LEU A 12 -21.04 15.58 -2.65
N THR A 13 -21.68 16.73 -2.77
CA THR A 13 -22.81 16.98 -3.69
C THR A 13 -22.42 17.36 -5.11
N THR A 14 -21.13 17.41 -5.47
CA THR A 14 -20.69 17.67 -6.86
C THR A 14 -19.59 16.71 -7.31
N LEU A 15 -19.90 15.43 -7.39
CA LEU A 15 -19.15 14.46 -8.21
C LEU A 15 -20.11 13.70 -9.15
N SER A 16 -21.02 14.45 -9.78
CA SER A 16 -21.85 14.00 -10.93
C SER A 16 -21.18 14.25 -12.28
N GLY A 17 -19.84 14.41 -12.31
CA GLY A 17 -19.08 14.83 -13.48
C GLY A 17 -18.10 13.80 -14.04
N ILE A 18 -18.18 12.51 -13.67
CA ILE A 18 -17.42 11.46 -14.35
C ILE A 18 -18.31 10.92 -15.46
N GLY A 19 -18.25 11.56 -16.63
CA GLY A 19 -18.90 11.08 -17.84
C GLY A 19 -18.45 9.65 -18.16
N GLU A 20 -19.39 8.83 -18.59
CA GLU A 20 -19.17 7.49 -19.12
C GLU A 20 -18.04 7.52 -20.16
N LEU A 21 -16.89 6.93 -19.82
CA LEU A 21 -15.85 6.60 -20.79
C LEU A 21 -16.40 5.50 -21.70
N ARG A 22 -16.94 5.91 -22.85
CA ARG A 22 -17.28 4.99 -23.94
C ARG A 22 -16.00 4.34 -24.46
N LEU A 23 -16.00 3.00 -24.42
CA LEU A 23 -15.07 2.15 -25.15
C LEU A 23 -15.23 2.42 -26.65
N VAL A 24 -14.18 2.92 -27.30
CA VAL A 24 -14.12 2.96 -28.76
C VAL A 24 -13.51 1.64 -29.22
N SER A 25 -14.33 0.79 -29.85
CA SER A 25 -13.89 -0.46 -30.45
C SER A 25 -13.14 -0.19 -31.75
N SER A 26 -12.03 -0.90 -31.92
CA SER A 26 -11.24 -1.00 -33.14
C SER A 26 -12.03 -1.63 -34.28
N SER A 27 -12.59 -0.81 -35.16
CA SER A 27 -12.99 -1.21 -36.52
C SER A 27 -13.20 0.02 -37.39
N GLU A 28 -12.16 0.44 -38.11
CA GLU A 28 -12.31 1.22 -39.35
C GLU A 28 -11.01 1.11 -40.17
N ILE A 29 -10.95 0.05 -40.98
CA ILE A 29 -10.10 -0.04 -42.17
C ILE A 29 -11.04 0.11 -43.36
N ALA A 30 -10.86 1.13 -44.21
CA ALA A 30 -10.97 1.01 -45.67
C ALA A 30 -10.73 2.34 -46.41
N GLY A 31 -9.90 2.26 -47.45
CA GLY A 31 -9.83 3.21 -48.58
C GLY A 31 -8.55 4.07 -48.58
N GLY A 32 -7.69 4.09 -49.61
CA GLY A 32 -7.70 3.50 -50.94
C GLY A 32 -6.79 4.33 -51.86
N GLU A 33 -6.00 3.66 -52.72
CA GLU A 33 -5.31 4.15 -53.95
C GLU A 33 -4.12 5.16 -53.79
N LYS A 34 -3.00 5.11 -54.52
CA LYS A 34 -2.62 4.53 -55.84
C LYS A 34 -1.06 4.45 -55.97
N PRO A 35 -0.50 3.78 -57.01
CA PRO A 35 0.90 3.32 -57.06
C PRO A 35 1.87 4.32 -57.70
N LEU A 36 3.15 4.22 -57.33
CA LEU A 36 4.26 4.94 -57.99
C LEU A 36 5.18 3.95 -58.69
N ALA A 37 5.57 4.38 -59.89
CA ALA A 37 6.06 3.60 -61.00
C ALA A 37 7.57 3.34 -60.98
N ASP A 38 7.96 2.40 -61.86
CA ASP A 38 9.30 1.99 -62.23
C ASP A 38 10.27 3.15 -62.51
N LEU A 39 11.46 3.05 -61.93
CA LEU A 39 12.66 3.71 -62.44
C LEU A 39 13.82 2.73 -62.41
N HIS A 40 14.04 2.07 -63.55
CA HIS A 40 15.28 1.40 -63.88
C HIS A 40 16.40 2.44 -64.05
N VAL A 41 17.49 2.28 -63.30
CA VAL A 41 18.77 2.96 -63.56
C VAL A 41 19.85 1.88 -63.68
N ALA A 42 20.55 1.89 -64.82
CA ALA A 42 21.66 1.01 -65.15
C ALA A 42 22.90 1.28 -64.26
N PRO A 43 23.79 0.31 -64.04
CA PRO A 43 24.94 0.48 -63.15
C PRO A 43 26.05 1.29 -63.83
N ALA A 44 26.60 2.27 -63.12
CA ALA A 44 27.85 2.93 -63.47
C ALA A 44 29.02 2.18 -62.86
N GLU A 45 30.00 1.82 -63.68
CA GLU A 45 31.28 1.23 -63.28
C GLU A 45 32.07 2.22 -62.42
N GLY A 46 32.39 1.82 -61.19
CA GLY A 46 33.17 2.61 -60.25
C GLY A 46 33.98 1.68 -59.33
N GLN A 47 35.29 1.95 -59.25
CA GLN A 47 36.33 1.16 -58.60
C GLN A 47 36.01 0.75 -57.15
N VAL A 48 36.28 -0.52 -56.84
CA VAL A 48 36.24 -1.10 -55.49
C VAL A 48 37.43 -0.61 -54.65
N PRO A 49 37.23 0.07 -53.50
CA PRO A 49 38.26 0.21 -52.47
C PRO A 49 38.28 -1.05 -51.60
N SER A 50 39.48 -1.54 -51.26
CA SER A 50 39.66 -2.76 -50.46
C SER A 50 38.90 -2.70 -49.13
N THR A 51 38.09 -3.72 -48.85
CA THR A 51 37.41 -3.93 -47.57
C THR A 51 38.43 -4.11 -46.45
N ARG A 52 38.49 -3.15 -45.50
CA ARG A 52 38.99 -3.43 -44.15
C ARG A 52 38.00 -4.39 -43.50
N GLU A 53 38.49 -5.51 -42.99
CA GLU A 53 37.70 -6.44 -42.19
C GLU A 53 37.09 -5.70 -40.98
N ILE A 54 35.80 -5.42 -41.05
CA ILE A 54 35.01 -5.06 -39.87
C ILE A 54 34.76 -6.38 -39.14
N HIS A 55 35.49 -6.62 -38.05
CA HIS A 55 35.14 -7.67 -37.10
C HIS A 55 33.77 -7.33 -36.48
N ILE A 56 32.71 -7.83 -37.10
CA ILE A 56 31.39 -7.89 -36.48
C ILE A 56 31.48 -9.00 -35.43
N THR A 57 31.79 -8.64 -34.20
CA THR A 57 31.50 -9.49 -33.04
C THR A 57 30.01 -9.78 -33.06
N ARG A 58 29.62 -10.96 -33.56
CA ARG A 58 28.27 -11.50 -33.33
C ARG A 58 28.10 -11.59 -31.81
N ARG A 59 27.27 -10.71 -31.25
CA ARG A 59 26.77 -10.89 -29.88
C ARG A 59 26.13 -12.28 -29.83
N ARG A 60 26.64 -13.15 -28.94
CA ARG A 60 25.99 -14.43 -28.65
C ARG A 60 24.62 -14.09 -28.08
N ALA A 61 23.55 -14.51 -28.75
CA ALA A 61 22.22 -14.50 -28.16
C ALA A 61 22.27 -15.42 -26.93
N VAL A 62 22.24 -14.82 -25.74
CA VAL A 62 22.10 -15.57 -24.49
C VAL A 62 20.61 -15.91 -24.38
N GLN A 63 20.26 -17.18 -24.55
CA GLN A 63 18.95 -17.67 -24.13
C GLN A 63 18.91 -17.56 -22.59
N LEU A 64 18.31 -16.49 -22.10
CA LEU A 64 17.96 -16.39 -20.69
C LEU A 64 16.90 -17.46 -20.39
N SER A 65 17.04 -18.18 -19.27
CA SER A 65 15.94 -19.02 -18.80
C SER A 65 14.73 -18.12 -18.46
N GLU A 66 13.50 -18.66 -18.51
CA GLU A 66 12.29 -17.86 -18.21
C GLU A 66 12.36 -17.17 -16.83
N GLU A 67 13.02 -17.78 -15.84
CA GLU A 67 13.26 -17.21 -14.52
C GLU A 67 14.12 -15.92 -14.56
N GLN A 68 14.98 -15.78 -15.57
CA GLN A 68 15.89 -14.65 -15.73
C GLN A 68 15.27 -13.46 -16.48
N LEU A 69 14.01 -13.56 -16.92
CA LEU A 69 13.32 -12.48 -17.65
C LEU A 69 13.02 -11.25 -16.77
N VAL A 70 12.89 -11.46 -15.45
CA VAL A 70 12.70 -10.39 -14.47
C VAL A 70 13.91 -10.31 -13.54
N ALA A 71 14.56 -9.15 -13.50
CA ALA A 71 15.60 -8.84 -12.54
C ALA A 71 15.01 -8.16 -11.31
N PHE A 72 15.53 -8.51 -10.13
CA PHE A 72 15.30 -7.77 -8.89
C PHE A 72 16.56 -7.01 -8.53
N GLU A 73 16.47 -5.69 -8.50
CA GLU A 73 17.59 -4.79 -8.25
C GLU A 73 17.34 -3.96 -6.98
N PRO A 74 18.38 -3.54 -6.25
CA PRO A 74 18.24 -2.57 -5.17
C PRO A 74 17.56 -1.29 -5.67
N PHE A 75 16.68 -0.70 -4.86
CA PHE A 75 16.13 0.61 -5.16
C PHE A 75 17.24 1.66 -5.07
N VAL A 76 17.35 2.53 -6.07
CA VAL A 76 18.26 3.66 -6.05
C VAL A 76 17.43 4.91 -5.87
N SER A 77 17.55 5.53 -4.70
CA SER A 77 16.90 6.81 -4.44
C SER A 77 17.39 7.87 -5.43
N MET A 78 16.51 8.75 -5.89
CA MET A 78 16.92 9.94 -6.64
C MET A 78 17.33 11.01 -5.63
N GLY A 79 18.58 11.45 -5.67
CA GLY A 79 19.05 12.59 -4.90
C GLY A 79 18.51 13.92 -5.47
N PRO A 80 18.71 15.04 -4.76
CA PRO A 80 18.44 16.37 -5.30
C PRO A 80 19.15 16.57 -6.65
N ALA A 81 18.48 17.22 -7.61
CA ALA A 81 19.05 17.58 -8.93
C ALA A 81 19.51 16.39 -9.81
N GLY A 82 18.87 15.23 -9.72
CA GLY A 82 19.09 14.11 -10.65
C GLY A 82 20.39 13.35 -10.43
N GLN A 83 21.08 13.56 -9.30
CA GLN A 83 22.17 12.70 -8.88
C GLN A 83 21.60 11.36 -8.40
N THR A 84 22.17 10.25 -8.86
CA THR A 84 21.85 8.93 -8.33
C THR A 84 22.19 8.90 -6.85
N GLY A 85 21.18 8.73 -5.99
CA GLY A 85 21.35 8.60 -4.56
C GLY A 85 21.94 7.24 -4.17
N GLN A 86 22.05 7.02 -2.86
CA GLN A 86 22.56 5.74 -2.35
C GLN A 86 21.56 4.62 -2.65
N ALA A 87 22.08 3.49 -3.15
CA ALA A 87 21.30 2.28 -3.32
C ALA A 87 20.85 1.77 -1.94
N THR A 88 19.56 1.53 -1.78
CA THR A 88 18.98 0.89 -0.60
C THR A 88 18.68 -0.57 -0.91
N PRO A 89 18.93 -1.51 0.01
CA PRO A 89 18.67 -2.93 -0.24
C PRO A 89 17.16 -3.25 -0.30
N TRP A 90 16.29 -2.26 -0.01
CA TRP A 90 14.84 -2.38 -0.04
C TRP A 90 14.20 -1.05 -0.48
N PRO A 91 12.99 -1.06 -1.10
CA PRO A 91 12.39 -2.24 -1.72
C PRO A 91 13.30 -2.77 -2.84
N LEU A 92 13.14 -4.04 -3.22
CA LEU A 92 13.72 -4.51 -4.47
C LEU A 92 12.83 -4.08 -5.63
N VAL A 93 13.42 -3.57 -6.69
CA VAL A 93 12.70 -3.19 -7.91
C VAL A 93 12.77 -4.34 -8.90
N ALA A 94 11.62 -4.93 -9.20
CA ALA A 94 11.46 -5.89 -10.27
C ALA A 94 11.34 -5.14 -11.60
N LYS A 95 12.23 -5.46 -12.54
CA LYS A 95 12.25 -4.92 -13.90
C LYS A 95 12.46 -6.03 -14.91
N ARG A 96 12.02 -5.80 -16.15
CA ARG A 96 12.38 -6.66 -17.29
C ARG A 96 13.89 -6.59 -17.50
N ARG A 97 14.57 -7.73 -17.69
CA ARG A 97 15.95 -7.72 -18.21
C ARG A 97 15.89 -7.35 -19.69
N ASP A 98 16.58 -6.26 -20.01
CA ASP A 98 16.67 -5.51 -21.28
C ASP A 98 16.14 -6.16 -22.58
N ALA A 99 15.48 -5.28 -23.33
CA ALA A 99 14.79 -5.37 -24.62
C ALA A 99 15.50 -6.06 -25.81
N GLU A 100 16.68 -6.69 -25.67
CA GLU A 100 17.41 -7.28 -26.80
C GLU A 100 16.73 -8.52 -27.41
N VAL A 101 15.77 -9.13 -26.71
CA VAL A 101 15.05 -10.33 -27.21
C VAL A 101 13.69 -10.00 -27.83
N GLY A 102 13.21 -8.75 -27.72
CA GLY A 102 11.90 -8.34 -28.25
C GLY A 102 10.70 -9.11 -27.67
N ALA A 103 10.92 -9.97 -26.67
CA ALA A 103 9.88 -10.76 -26.03
C ALA A 103 9.20 -9.92 -24.95
N GLU A 104 7.91 -9.66 -25.12
CA GLU A 104 7.07 -9.17 -24.04
C GLU A 104 7.05 -10.21 -22.91
N VAL A 105 7.37 -9.78 -21.69
CA VAL A 105 7.22 -10.63 -20.51
C VAL A 105 5.76 -10.57 -20.09
N ASP A 106 5.04 -11.66 -20.29
CA ASP A 106 3.76 -11.87 -19.61
C ASP A 106 4.03 -12.02 -18.10
N LEU A 107 3.85 -10.92 -17.37
CA LEU A 107 4.14 -10.87 -15.94
C LEU A 107 3.25 -11.83 -15.15
N VAL A 108 2.02 -12.09 -15.60
CA VAL A 108 1.08 -13.00 -14.93
C VAL A 108 1.57 -14.44 -15.06
N GLU A 109 1.90 -14.89 -16.27
CA GLU A 109 2.41 -16.24 -16.50
C GLU A 109 3.78 -16.45 -15.87
N TRP A 110 4.67 -15.46 -15.98
CA TRP A 110 5.97 -15.49 -15.31
C TRP A 110 5.80 -15.64 -13.79
N THR A 111 4.89 -14.88 -13.18
CA THR A 111 4.62 -14.91 -11.74
C THR A 111 4.12 -16.26 -11.27
N LYS A 112 3.20 -16.90 -12.00
CA LYS A 112 2.69 -18.24 -11.65
C LYS A 112 3.82 -19.28 -11.55
N ARG A 113 4.84 -19.18 -12.40
CA ARG A 113 6.00 -20.09 -12.41
C ARG A 113 7.06 -19.71 -11.37
N ASN A 114 7.09 -18.45 -10.94
CA ASN A 114 8.14 -17.90 -10.08
C ASN A 114 7.66 -17.47 -8.68
N ARG A 115 6.48 -17.92 -8.23
CA ARG A 115 5.89 -17.53 -6.93
C ARG A 115 6.87 -17.66 -5.75
N ALA A 116 7.57 -18.79 -5.66
CA ALA A 116 8.53 -19.05 -4.59
C ALA A 116 9.71 -18.07 -4.60
N VAL A 117 10.18 -17.65 -5.79
CA VAL A 117 11.24 -16.64 -5.93
C VAL A 117 10.73 -15.29 -5.44
N ILE A 118 9.52 -14.90 -5.84
CA ILE A 118 8.90 -13.64 -5.42
C ILE A 118 8.70 -13.62 -3.91
N ASP A 119 8.16 -14.69 -3.32
CA ASP A 119 7.96 -14.80 -1.87
C ASP A 119 9.28 -14.74 -1.11
N ALA A 120 10.32 -15.48 -1.54
CA ALA A 120 11.64 -15.41 -0.91
C ALA A 120 12.25 -14.01 -0.98
N LYS A 121 12.07 -13.30 -2.10
CA LYS A 121 12.51 -11.91 -2.24
C LYS A 121 11.70 -10.97 -1.34
N LEU A 122 10.39 -11.16 -1.27
CA LEU A 122 9.49 -10.38 -0.42
C LEU A 122 9.87 -10.52 1.06
N TYR A 123 10.06 -11.74 1.55
CA TYR A 123 10.45 -11.97 2.95
C TYR A 123 11.84 -11.43 3.28
N HIS A 124 12.74 -11.39 2.30
CA HIS A 124 14.07 -10.81 2.50
C HIS A 124 14.03 -9.27 2.53
N SER A 125 13.38 -8.64 1.55
CA SER A 125 13.38 -7.17 1.40
C SER A 125 12.23 -6.45 2.10
N GLY A 126 11.19 -7.17 2.53
CA GLY A 126 9.93 -6.64 3.05
C GLY A 126 9.01 -6.02 1.99
N ALA A 127 9.56 -5.46 0.91
CA ALA A 127 8.79 -4.84 -0.16
C ALA A 127 9.43 -5.08 -1.54
N LEU A 128 8.56 -5.23 -2.55
CA LEU A 128 8.90 -5.36 -3.96
C LEU A 128 8.14 -4.31 -4.78
N LEU A 129 8.82 -3.62 -5.69
CA LEU A 129 8.23 -2.68 -6.64
C LEU A 129 8.36 -3.22 -8.05
N PHE A 130 7.26 -3.57 -8.70
CA PHE A 130 7.20 -3.98 -10.09
C PHE A 130 7.02 -2.75 -10.96
N ARG A 131 8.02 -2.43 -11.78
CA ARG A 131 8.06 -1.22 -12.61
C ARG A 131 8.42 -1.54 -14.06
N GLY A 132 7.77 -0.84 -14.98
CA GLY A 132 8.02 -0.96 -16.42
C GLY A 132 7.37 -2.19 -17.06
N PHE A 133 6.26 -2.68 -16.48
CA PHE A 133 5.40 -3.73 -17.02
C PHE A 133 4.06 -3.13 -17.50
N ASP A 134 3.31 -3.89 -18.31
CA ASP A 134 1.98 -3.47 -18.76
C ASP A 134 0.91 -3.76 -17.69
N THR A 135 0.95 -2.96 -16.62
CA THR A 135 0.09 -3.11 -15.44
C THR A 135 -0.67 -1.82 -15.10
N SER A 136 -0.88 -0.97 -16.11
CA SER A 136 -1.51 0.35 -15.98
C SER A 136 -3.03 0.30 -15.79
N THR A 137 -3.67 -0.83 -16.06
CA THR A 137 -5.13 -1.00 -15.96
C THR A 137 -5.56 -1.72 -14.69
N LEU A 138 -6.81 -1.51 -14.28
CA LEU A 138 -7.39 -2.21 -13.14
C LEU A 138 -7.41 -3.74 -13.35
N ASP A 139 -7.71 -4.20 -14.57
CA ASP A 139 -7.76 -5.62 -14.89
C ASP A 139 -6.38 -6.28 -14.88
N ALA A 140 -5.34 -5.57 -15.33
CA ALA A 140 -3.97 -6.04 -15.21
C ALA A 140 -3.55 -6.14 -13.73
N PHE A 141 -3.89 -5.14 -12.90
CA PHE A 141 -3.64 -5.18 -11.45
C PHE A 141 -4.35 -6.38 -10.78
N LYS A 142 -5.63 -6.60 -11.10
CA LYS A 142 -6.41 -7.75 -10.59
C LYS A 142 -5.79 -9.08 -11.01
N SER A 143 -5.41 -9.20 -12.28
CA SER A 143 -4.85 -10.42 -12.83
C SER A 143 -3.50 -10.74 -12.21
N PHE A 144 -2.62 -9.74 -12.05
CA PHE A 144 -1.29 -9.95 -11.48
C PHE A 144 -1.33 -10.23 -9.97
N SER A 145 -2.11 -9.47 -9.20
CA SER A 145 -2.24 -9.74 -7.74
C SER A 145 -2.77 -11.15 -7.46
N ARG A 146 -3.72 -11.64 -8.28
CA ARG A 146 -4.23 -13.03 -8.23
C ARG A 146 -3.23 -14.08 -8.74
N ALA A 147 -2.33 -13.70 -9.64
CA ALA A 147 -1.30 -14.61 -10.13
C ALA A 147 -0.36 -15.06 -9.00
N LEU A 148 -0.08 -14.20 -8.03
CA LEU A 148 0.72 -14.53 -6.84
C LEU A 148 -0.14 -14.94 -5.64
N SER A 149 -1.36 -14.42 -5.51
CA SER A 149 -2.24 -14.66 -4.35
C SER A 149 -3.52 -15.35 -4.80
N ASP A 150 -3.65 -16.65 -4.49
CA ASP A 150 -4.79 -17.46 -4.95
C ASP A 150 -6.15 -16.90 -4.48
N LYS A 151 -6.17 -16.22 -3.33
CA LYS A 151 -7.33 -15.50 -2.82
C LYS A 151 -6.92 -14.09 -2.35
N LEU A 152 -7.69 -13.11 -2.77
CA LEU A 152 -7.67 -11.76 -2.22
C LEU A 152 -8.66 -11.68 -1.05
N ASP A 153 -8.23 -11.09 0.05
CA ASP A 153 -9.01 -10.98 1.28
C ASP A 153 -10.08 -9.89 1.16
N GLY A 154 -11.20 -10.12 1.84
CA GLY A 154 -12.24 -9.12 2.03
C GLY A 154 -11.78 -7.97 2.92
N TYR A 155 -12.63 -6.95 3.06
CA TYR A 155 -12.35 -5.80 3.90
C TYR A 155 -13.19 -5.86 5.19
N ASP A 156 -12.67 -6.63 6.15
CA ASP A 156 -13.23 -6.84 7.49
C ASP A 156 -12.72 -5.77 8.48
N GLU A 157 -13.47 -5.53 9.56
CA GLU A 157 -13.16 -4.51 10.60
C GLU A 157 -12.79 -3.14 10.04
N ARG A 158 -13.62 -2.62 9.15
CA ARG A 158 -13.27 -1.44 8.35
C ARG A 158 -12.89 -0.25 9.24
N THR A 159 -11.71 0.33 9.03
CA THR A 159 -11.25 1.55 9.73
C THR A 159 -11.29 2.79 8.87
N SER A 160 -11.62 2.66 7.59
CA SER A 160 -11.73 3.80 6.68
C SER A 160 -12.58 3.43 5.47
N PRO A 161 -13.32 4.38 4.88
CA PRO A 161 -14.03 4.11 3.64
C PRO A 161 -13.04 3.88 2.49
N ARG A 162 -13.46 2.99 1.61
CA ARG A 162 -12.84 2.68 0.33
C ARG A 162 -13.94 2.46 -0.68
N LYS A 163 -13.70 2.78 -1.94
CA LYS A 163 -14.60 2.36 -3.02
C LYS A 163 -14.22 0.95 -3.45
N ASP A 164 -15.21 0.06 -3.50
CA ASP A 164 -15.07 -1.27 -4.07
C ASP A 164 -14.95 -1.16 -5.60
N LEU A 165 -13.92 -1.79 -6.17
CA LEU A 165 -13.63 -1.84 -7.60
C LEU A 165 -13.90 -3.24 -8.18
N GLY A 166 -14.61 -4.08 -7.42
CA GLY A 166 -14.85 -5.49 -7.67
C GLY A 166 -13.67 -6.36 -7.26
N ASP A 167 -13.92 -7.67 -7.11
CA ASP A 167 -12.87 -8.67 -7.00
C ASP A 167 -11.98 -8.58 -5.73
N ASN A 168 -12.49 -7.99 -4.65
CA ASN A 168 -11.71 -7.65 -3.44
C ASN A 168 -10.53 -6.69 -3.73
N VAL A 169 -10.71 -5.84 -4.76
CA VAL A 169 -9.84 -4.70 -5.03
C VAL A 169 -10.57 -3.42 -4.69
N PHE A 170 -9.87 -2.52 -4.01
CA PHE A 170 -10.44 -1.28 -3.50
C PHE A 170 -9.61 -0.08 -3.93
N THR A 171 -10.14 1.13 -3.78
CA THR A 171 -9.28 2.32 -3.74
C THR A 171 -8.44 2.32 -2.47
N SER A 172 -7.27 2.97 -2.53
CA SER A 172 -6.57 3.40 -1.31
C SER A 172 -7.48 4.26 -0.42
N THR A 173 -7.09 4.40 0.86
CA THR A 173 -7.92 5.03 1.90
C THR A 173 -8.42 6.40 1.44
N ILE A 174 -9.74 6.60 1.48
CA ILE A 174 -10.34 7.90 1.19
C ILE A 174 -10.10 8.81 2.39
N TYR A 175 -9.27 9.83 2.20
CA TYR A 175 -8.79 10.76 3.22
C TYR A 175 -8.49 12.11 2.55
N PRO A 176 -8.68 13.27 3.22
CA PRO A 176 -8.46 14.57 2.60
C PRO A 176 -7.08 14.69 1.99
N LYS A 177 -6.99 15.16 0.75
CA LYS A 177 -5.75 15.14 -0.03
C LYS A 177 -4.62 15.98 0.57
N ASP A 178 -4.94 17.03 1.32
CA ASP A 178 -4.02 17.95 2.00
C ASP A 178 -3.45 17.39 3.31
N GLN A 179 -3.97 16.27 3.80
CA GLN A 179 -3.58 15.69 5.09
C GLN A 179 -2.70 14.44 4.91
N PRO A 180 -1.65 14.24 5.72
CA PRO A 180 -0.89 13.00 5.71
C PRO A 180 -1.70 11.86 6.32
N LEU A 181 -1.55 10.66 5.75
CA LEU A 181 -1.91 9.41 6.42
C LEU A 181 -0.63 8.86 7.04
N HIS A 182 -0.56 8.80 8.36
CA HIS A 182 0.66 8.40 9.06
C HIS A 182 0.95 6.90 8.90
N PHE A 183 2.19 6.50 9.21
CA PHE A 183 2.66 5.13 9.10
C PHE A 183 1.82 4.15 9.92
N HIS A 184 1.48 3.03 9.30
CA HIS A 184 0.77 1.92 9.93
C HIS A 184 0.93 0.62 9.14
N ASN A 185 0.65 -0.50 9.81
CA ASN A 185 0.45 -1.80 9.19
C ASN A 185 -1.05 -2.12 9.19
N ALA A 186 -1.58 -2.62 8.07
CA ALA A 186 -3.01 -2.87 7.94
C ALA A 186 -3.48 -3.90 8.97
N ASN A 187 -4.58 -3.61 9.65
CA ASN A 187 -5.21 -4.49 10.65
C ASN A 187 -4.30 -4.94 11.81
N SER A 188 -3.19 -4.24 12.10
CA SER A 188 -2.31 -4.56 13.25
C SER A 188 -2.95 -4.37 14.64
N TYR A 189 -4.19 -3.88 14.70
CA TYR A 189 -4.98 -3.81 15.93
C TYR A 189 -5.93 -5.03 16.09
N SER A 190 -6.00 -5.95 15.14
CA SER A 190 -6.89 -7.13 15.14
C SER A 190 -6.14 -8.41 15.55
N THR A 191 -6.84 -9.53 15.71
CA THR A 191 -6.25 -10.87 15.88
C THR A 191 -5.92 -11.55 14.55
N PHE A 192 -6.37 -10.95 13.44
CA PHE A 192 -6.07 -11.35 12.09
C PHE A 192 -5.67 -10.17 11.21
N TRP A 193 -4.81 -10.42 10.24
CA TRP A 193 -4.36 -9.39 9.30
C TRP A 193 -3.93 -10.02 7.97
N PRO A 194 -3.96 -9.26 6.87
CA PRO A 194 -3.35 -9.73 5.63
C PRO A 194 -1.83 -9.75 5.80
N MET A 195 -1.16 -10.80 5.33
CA MET A 195 0.31 -10.83 5.28
C MET A 195 0.85 -10.03 4.10
N LYS A 196 0.05 -9.84 3.03
CA LYS A 196 0.46 -9.15 1.81
C LYS A 196 -0.47 -7.98 1.50
N ILE A 197 0.09 -6.81 1.23
CA ILE A 197 -0.63 -5.64 0.70
C ILE A 197 -0.11 -5.33 -0.70
N TRP A 198 -1.05 -5.12 -1.60
CA TRP A 198 -0.78 -4.72 -2.98
C TRP A 198 -1.21 -3.27 -3.17
N PHE A 199 -0.37 -2.44 -3.77
CA PHE A 199 -0.73 -1.10 -4.24
C PHE A 199 -0.47 -0.98 -5.74
N GLY A 200 -1.43 -0.48 -6.51
CA GLY A 200 -1.29 -0.28 -7.96
C GLY A 200 -1.53 1.17 -8.37
N CYS A 201 -0.62 1.77 -9.15
CA CYS A 201 -0.76 3.15 -9.60
C CYS A 201 -1.48 3.25 -10.95
N ILE A 202 -2.78 3.55 -10.92
CA ILE A 202 -3.60 3.76 -12.12
C ILE A 202 -3.54 5.23 -12.57
N ILE A 203 -3.65 6.16 -11.61
CA ILE A 203 -3.49 7.60 -11.87
C ILE A 203 -2.46 8.15 -10.89
N LYS A 204 -1.33 8.58 -11.42
CA LYS A 204 -0.26 9.25 -10.68
C LYS A 204 -0.68 10.70 -10.38
N SER A 205 -0.50 11.12 -9.14
CA SER A 205 -0.71 12.54 -8.77
C SER A 205 0.33 13.45 -9.42
N PRO A 206 -0.06 14.65 -9.89
CA PRO A 206 0.89 15.63 -10.39
C PRO A 206 1.83 16.18 -9.31
N ILE A 207 1.39 16.23 -8.04
CA ILE A 207 2.18 16.79 -6.93
C ILE A 207 2.00 15.92 -5.68
N GLY A 208 3.10 15.39 -5.14
CA GLY A 208 3.09 14.62 -3.89
C GLY A 208 2.43 13.24 -4.05
N GLY A 209 1.73 12.80 -3.02
CA GLY A 209 0.90 11.58 -3.08
C GLY A 209 1.69 10.27 -3.10
N ARG A 210 2.95 10.31 -2.70
CA ARG A 210 3.78 9.12 -2.50
C ARG A 210 3.18 8.22 -1.43
N THR A 211 3.58 6.96 -1.46
CA THR A 211 3.31 5.98 -0.41
C THR A 211 4.63 5.67 0.30
N PRO A 212 5.06 6.47 1.30
CA PRO A 212 6.26 6.15 2.07
C PRO A 212 6.14 4.78 2.70
N LEU A 213 7.26 4.07 2.77
CA LEU A 213 7.39 2.75 3.36
C LEU A 213 8.38 2.82 4.52
N ALA A 214 8.11 2.15 5.63
CA ALA A 214 9.01 2.08 6.78
C ALA A 214 9.26 0.63 7.19
N ASP A 215 10.53 0.29 7.43
CA ASP A 215 10.95 -1.04 7.85
C ASP A 215 10.69 -1.22 9.35
N CYS A 216 9.65 -1.98 9.69
CA CYS A 216 9.21 -2.23 11.07
C CYS A 216 10.23 -2.99 11.91
N ARG A 217 11.24 -3.61 11.29
CA ARG A 217 12.37 -4.23 12.01
C ARG A 217 13.34 -3.19 12.57
N ARG A 218 13.44 -2.05 11.89
CA ARG A 218 14.37 -0.96 12.22
C ARG A 218 13.74 0.13 13.08
N VAL A 219 12.42 0.26 13.07
CA VAL A 219 11.71 1.24 13.92
C VAL A 219 12.13 1.12 15.39
N PRO A 220 12.21 -0.09 16.01
CA PRO A 220 12.65 -0.23 17.40
C PRO A 220 14.05 0.33 17.67
N ASP A 221 14.97 0.32 16.69
CA ASP A 221 16.35 0.83 16.85
C ASP A 221 16.39 2.35 17.07
N PHE A 222 15.30 3.04 16.75
CA PHE A 222 15.18 4.49 16.81
C PHE A 222 14.25 4.98 17.92
N ILE A 223 13.66 4.07 18.69
CA ILE A 223 12.83 4.39 19.86
C ILE A 223 13.72 4.37 21.10
N ASP A 224 13.50 5.32 22.02
CA ASP A 224 14.15 5.30 23.34
C ASP A 224 13.96 3.92 24.02
N PRO A 225 15.03 3.27 24.54
CA PRO A 225 14.92 1.93 25.10
C PRO A 225 13.91 1.82 26.26
N GLY A 226 13.75 2.88 27.06
CA GLY A 226 12.76 2.91 28.16
C GLY A 226 11.34 2.94 27.63
N LEU A 227 11.08 3.78 26.62
CA LEU A 227 9.79 3.82 25.93
C LEU A 227 9.47 2.49 25.22
N LEU A 228 10.44 1.90 24.53
CA LEU A 228 10.30 0.61 23.87
C LEU A 228 9.94 -0.51 24.86
N ALA A 229 10.69 -0.60 25.98
CA ALA A 229 10.43 -1.59 27.02
C ALA A 229 9.05 -1.42 27.66
N ARG A 230 8.55 -0.19 27.77
CA ARG A 230 7.18 0.08 28.27
C ARG A 230 6.12 -0.43 27.31
N PHE A 231 6.31 -0.24 26.00
CA PHE A 231 5.43 -0.78 24.98
C PHE A 231 5.48 -2.32 24.91
N GLU A 232 6.66 -2.92 25.07
CA GLU A 232 6.79 -4.37 25.16
C GLU A 232 6.02 -4.95 26.34
N LYS A 233 6.13 -4.30 27.49
CA LYS A 233 5.51 -4.77 28.73
C LYS A 233 3.99 -4.64 28.70
N THR A 234 3.49 -3.52 28.20
CA THR A 234 2.07 -3.17 28.35
C THR A 234 1.28 -3.39 27.07
N GLY A 235 1.90 -3.30 25.90
CA GLY A 235 1.21 -3.24 24.62
C GLY A 235 0.58 -1.88 24.36
N VAL A 236 -0.45 -1.87 23.52
CA VAL A 236 -1.21 -0.68 23.13
C VAL A 236 -2.69 -0.92 23.38
N ARG A 237 -3.34 0.02 24.06
CA ARG A 237 -4.80 0.02 24.24
C ARG A 237 -5.42 0.94 23.20
N TYR A 238 -6.38 0.42 22.45
CA TYR A 238 -7.17 1.16 21.47
C TYR A 238 -8.58 1.41 22.02
N LEU A 239 -9.02 2.66 22.00
CA LEU A 239 -10.39 3.08 22.26
C LEU A 239 -11.02 3.54 20.96
N ARG A 240 -12.22 3.07 20.64
CA ARG A 240 -13.01 3.55 19.50
C ARG A 240 -14.44 3.81 19.93
N ASN A 241 -15.00 4.93 19.49
CA ASN A 241 -16.40 5.27 19.64
C ASN A 241 -17.04 5.36 18.25
N PHE A 242 -18.04 4.51 18.01
CA PHE A 242 -18.87 4.52 16.81
C PHE A 242 -20.13 5.30 17.11
N MET A 243 -20.18 6.55 16.66
CA MET A 243 -21.27 7.50 16.94
C MET A 243 -21.90 8.00 15.64
N PRO A 244 -23.22 8.30 15.62
CA PRO A 244 -23.87 8.87 14.44
C PRO A 244 -23.16 10.14 13.96
N GLY A 245 -22.89 10.21 12.65
CA GLY A 245 -22.29 11.38 12.02
C GLY A 245 -20.77 11.49 12.13
N ILE A 246 -20.10 10.62 12.90
CA ILE A 246 -18.64 10.63 13.04
C ILE A 246 -18.04 9.33 12.52
N GLY A 247 -17.34 9.43 11.39
CA GLY A 247 -16.63 8.30 10.79
C GLY A 247 -17.57 7.21 10.26
N LEU A 248 -17.09 5.98 10.30
CA LEU A 248 -17.90 4.80 9.99
C LEU A 248 -18.79 4.46 11.19
N SER A 249 -20.04 4.11 10.89
CA SER A 249 -20.92 3.50 11.88
C SER A 249 -20.40 2.12 12.31
N TRP A 250 -20.93 1.60 13.43
CA TRP A 250 -20.61 0.24 13.84
C TRP A 250 -21.12 -0.77 12.80
N GLN A 251 -22.26 -0.50 12.15
CA GLN A 251 -22.80 -1.35 11.09
C GLN A 251 -21.87 -1.43 9.89
N GLU A 252 -21.34 -0.30 9.43
CA GLU A 252 -20.35 -0.28 8.35
C GLU A 252 -19.03 -0.94 8.73
N THR A 253 -18.65 -0.86 10.01
CA THR A 253 -17.40 -1.42 10.52
C THR A 253 -17.46 -2.95 10.62
N PHE A 254 -18.53 -3.48 11.20
CA PHE A 254 -18.73 -4.91 11.44
C PHE A 254 -19.50 -5.61 10.31
N GLY A 255 -20.08 -4.86 9.38
CA GLY A 255 -20.82 -5.40 8.23
C GLY A 255 -22.17 -6.02 8.59
N THR A 256 -22.81 -5.58 9.68
CA THR A 256 -24.07 -6.14 10.18
C THR A 256 -24.95 -5.09 10.87
N ASP A 257 -26.26 -5.30 10.86
CA ASP A 257 -27.25 -4.54 11.63
C ASP A 257 -27.61 -5.23 12.97
N SER A 258 -27.03 -6.39 13.27
CA SER A 258 -27.32 -7.16 14.48
C SER A 258 -26.36 -6.84 15.60
N LYS A 259 -26.87 -6.27 16.70
CA LYS A 259 -26.06 -6.05 17.92
C LYS A 259 -25.49 -7.36 18.46
N ALA A 260 -26.30 -8.42 18.47
CA ALA A 260 -25.87 -9.73 18.97
C ALA A 260 -24.69 -10.31 18.17
N GLU A 261 -24.64 -10.07 16.86
CA GLU A 261 -23.49 -10.47 16.04
C GLU A 261 -22.24 -9.66 16.37
N VAL A 262 -22.36 -8.35 16.63
CA VAL A 262 -21.25 -7.51 17.08
C VAL A 262 -20.75 -7.94 18.45
N GLU A 263 -21.65 -8.28 19.36
CA GLU A 263 -21.30 -8.75 20.71
C GLU A 263 -20.55 -10.10 20.66
N ALA A 264 -21.05 -11.04 19.85
CA ALA A 264 -20.38 -12.32 19.61
C ALA A 264 -19.01 -12.13 18.96
N TYR A 265 -18.92 -11.21 17.99
CA TYR A 265 -17.66 -10.83 17.35
C TYR A 265 -16.67 -10.26 18.37
N CYS A 266 -17.10 -9.31 19.20
CA CYS A 266 -16.24 -8.71 20.22
C CYS A 266 -15.75 -9.74 21.24
N ALA A 267 -16.62 -10.67 21.66
CA ALA A 267 -16.23 -11.76 22.53
C ALA A 267 -15.18 -12.69 21.91
N HIS A 268 -15.34 -13.04 20.62
CA HIS A 268 -14.39 -13.88 19.88
C HIS A 268 -13.03 -13.21 19.69
N GLU A 269 -13.03 -11.91 19.38
CA GLU A 269 -11.82 -11.14 19.04
C GLU A 269 -11.18 -10.44 20.26
N GLU A 270 -11.63 -10.77 21.48
CA GLU A 270 -11.13 -10.19 22.73
C GLU A 270 -11.24 -8.67 22.80
N ILE A 271 -12.38 -8.15 22.36
CA ILE A 271 -12.74 -6.74 22.36
C ILE A 271 -13.75 -6.49 23.49
N GLU A 272 -13.38 -5.63 24.41
CA GLU A 272 -14.33 -5.08 25.40
C GLU A 272 -15.27 -4.13 24.67
N TYR A 273 -16.58 -4.23 24.94
CA TYR A 273 -17.57 -3.37 24.31
C TYR A 273 -18.57 -2.82 25.33
N GLU A 274 -19.13 -1.65 24.99
CA GLU A 274 -20.16 -0.97 25.74
C GLU A 274 -21.13 -0.28 24.77
N TRP A 275 -22.43 -0.56 24.90
CA TRP A 275 -23.46 0.23 24.23
C TRP A 275 -23.80 1.47 25.07
N VAL A 276 -23.06 2.56 24.87
CA VAL A 276 -23.26 3.85 25.56
C VAL A 276 -24.67 4.40 25.29
N SER A 277 -25.21 4.13 24.10
CA SER A 277 -26.61 4.39 23.75
C SER A 277 -27.09 3.41 22.67
N PRO A 278 -28.37 3.44 22.25
CA PRO A 278 -28.86 2.57 21.18
C PRO A 278 -28.06 2.66 19.87
N THR A 279 -27.44 3.82 19.58
CA THR A 279 -26.70 4.09 18.34
C THR A 279 -25.22 4.38 18.57
N HIS A 280 -24.72 4.28 19.81
CA HIS A 280 -23.34 4.53 20.17
C HIS A 280 -22.71 3.27 20.76
N LEU A 281 -21.81 2.65 20.00
CA LEU A 281 -20.97 1.57 20.46
C LEU A 281 -19.59 2.10 20.82
N ARG A 282 -19.09 1.74 22.00
CA ARG A 282 -17.72 1.92 22.40
C ARG A 282 -17.03 0.57 22.41
N THR A 283 -15.81 0.52 21.89
CA THR A 283 -14.95 -0.66 21.94
C THR A 283 -13.58 -0.31 22.49
N VAL A 284 -13.02 -1.27 23.21
CA VAL A 284 -11.71 -1.20 23.81
C VAL A 284 -11.00 -2.52 23.56
N GLN A 285 -9.74 -2.46 23.15
CA GLN A 285 -8.93 -3.66 23.00
C GLN A 285 -7.47 -3.36 23.30
N VAL A 286 -6.75 -4.35 23.82
CA VAL A 286 -5.30 -4.28 24.06
C VAL A 286 -4.61 -5.27 23.12
N ARG A 287 -3.55 -4.81 22.46
CA ARG A 287 -2.73 -5.62 21.54
C ARG A 287 -1.26 -5.43 21.85
N PRO A 288 -0.39 -6.41 21.57
CA PRO A 288 1.05 -6.19 21.67
C PRO A 288 1.50 -5.03 20.77
N ALA A 289 2.50 -4.28 21.24
CA ALA A 289 3.12 -3.24 20.42
C ALA A 289 4.09 -3.84 19.40
N LEU A 290 4.67 -5.00 19.73
CA LEU A 290 5.59 -5.74 18.87
C LEU A 290 5.07 -7.14 18.62
N ALA A 291 5.40 -7.66 17.45
CA ALA A 291 5.07 -9.02 17.03
C ALA A 291 6.31 -9.75 16.52
N THR A 292 6.22 -11.07 16.44
CA THR A 292 7.21 -11.91 15.75
C THR A 292 6.62 -12.33 14.42
N HIS A 293 7.33 -12.05 13.34
CA HIS A 293 6.90 -12.42 12.00
C HIS A 293 6.86 -13.95 11.86
N PRO A 294 5.74 -14.58 11.45
CA PRO A 294 5.56 -16.04 11.52
C PRO A 294 6.44 -16.85 10.56
N ILE A 295 7.01 -16.21 9.54
CA ILE A 295 7.87 -16.86 8.54
C ILE A 295 9.35 -16.52 8.76
N THR A 296 9.72 -15.23 8.81
CA THR A 296 11.11 -14.79 9.02
C THR A 296 11.59 -14.84 10.47
N ASN A 297 10.69 -15.01 11.45
CA ASN A 297 10.96 -14.91 12.89
C ASN A 297 11.56 -13.57 13.35
N GLU A 298 11.44 -12.53 12.52
CA GLU A 298 11.92 -11.19 12.87
C GLU A 298 10.98 -10.52 13.87
N ARG A 299 11.55 -9.82 14.85
CA ARG A 299 10.81 -8.97 15.78
C ARG A 299 10.49 -7.64 15.11
N VAL A 300 9.21 -7.28 15.04
CA VAL A 300 8.73 -6.11 14.29
C VAL A 300 7.88 -5.18 15.15
N TRP A 301 8.04 -3.87 14.94
CA TRP A 301 7.13 -2.85 15.44
C TRP A 301 5.81 -2.89 14.63
N PHE A 302 4.81 -3.60 15.16
CA PHE A 302 3.58 -3.92 14.45
C PHE A 302 2.38 -3.48 15.27
N ASN A 303 2.04 -2.19 15.17
CA ASN A 303 0.93 -1.59 15.88
C ASN A 303 0.50 -0.26 15.22
N GLN A 304 -0.61 0.31 15.69
CA GLN A 304 -1.09 1.64 15.28
C GLN A 304 -1.18 2.64 16.42
N ALA A 305 -0.27 2.57 17.40
CA ALA A 305 -0.30 3.44 18.58
C ALA A 305 -0.36 4.92 18.21
N SER A 306 0.46 5.40 17.28
CA SER A 306 0.38 6.80 16.85
C SER A 306 -0.89 7.06 16.05
N LEU A 307 -1.19 6.28 15.00
CA LEU A 307 -2.27 6.55 14.04
C LEU A 307 -3.67 6.68 14.67
N PHE A 308 -3.96 5.89 15.71
CA PHE A 308 -5.24 5.92 16.42
C PHE A 308 -5.34 7.09 17.39
N HIS A 309 -4.22 7.65 17.83
CA HIS A 309 -4.19 8.75 18.78
C HIS A 309 -4.84 10.00 18.18
N VAL A 310 -5.69 10.68 18.96
CA VAL A 310 -6.44 11.85 18.49
C VAL A 310 -5.52 12.97 17.99
N SER A 311 -4.33 13.13 18.56
CA SER A 311 -3.36 14.18 18.15
C SER A 311 -2.77 13.99 16.74
N MET A 312 -2.99 12.83 16.10
CA MET A 312 -2.58 12.64 14.71
C MET A 312 -3.49 13.36 13.71
N LEU A 313 -4.67 13.81 14.15
CA LEU A 313 -5.55 14.68 13.39
C LEU A 313 -4.97 16.10 13.40
N LYS A 314 -4.62 16.64 12.23
CA LYS A 314 -4.04 17.98 12.10
C LYS A 314 -5.13 19.02 11.80
N GLY A 315 -4.73 20.29 11.68
CA GLY A 315 -5.61 21.39 11.26
C GLY A 315 -6.63 21.81 12.31
N GLY A 316 -6.33 21.69 13.60
CA GLY A 316 -7.25 22.06 14.69
C GLY A 316 -8.32 21.01 15.02
N ILE A 317 -8.34 19.89 14.30
CA ILE A 317 -9.36 18.84 14.45
C ILE A 317 -9.23 18.14 15.81
N ALA A 318 -8.00 17.87 16.27
CA ALA A 318 -7.78 17.19 17.54
C ALA A 318 -8.24 18.06 18.73
N GLU A 319 -7.99 19.37 18.66
CA GLU A 319 -8.40 20.37 19.64
C GLU A 319 -9.91 20.45 19.69
N ARG A 320 -10.56 20.59 18.53
CA ARG A 320 -12.02 20.62 18.44
C ARG A 320 -12.68 19.35 18.99
N PHE A 321 -12.14 18.17 18.72
CA PHE A 321 -12.69 16.95 19.32
C PHE A 321 -12.56 16.91 20.84
N ARG A 322 -11.50 17.47 21.41
CA ARG A 322 -11.37 17.56 22.86
C ARG A 322 -12.25 18.63 23.50
N GLU A 323 -12.64 19.65 22.74
CA GLU A 323 -13.64 20.64 23.16
C GLU A 323 -15.05 20.03 23.13
N ASP A 324 -15.36 19.27 22.08
CA ASP A 324 -16.69 18.71 21.84
C ASP A 324 -16.96 17.43 22.65
N PHE A 325 -15.91 16.66 23.01
CA PHE A 325 -16.05 15.35 23.66
C PHE A 325 -15.11 15.18 24.86
N PRO A 326 -15.58 14.52 25.94
CA PRO A 326 -14.67 13.99 26.95
C PRO A 326 -13.76 12.91 26.36
N GLU A 327 -12.62 12.65 27.00
CA GLU A 327 -11.54 11.80 26.47
C GLU A 327 -12.01 10.37 26.12
N ASP A 328 -12.95 9.81 26.89
CA ASP A 328 -13.53 8.48 26.66
C ASP A 328 -14.57 8.43 25.53
N HIS A 329 -15.03 9.59 25.04
CA HIS A 329 -15.95 9.74 23.90
C HIS A 329 -15.25 10.18 22.62
N LEU A 330 -13.93 10.39 22.65
CA LEU A 330 -13.17 10.68 21.44
C LEU A 330 -13.40 9.57 20.39
N PRO A 331 -13.54 9.91 19.10
CA PRO A 331 -13.89 8.92 18.06
C PRO A 331 -12.90 7.76 17.99
N SER A 332 -11.61 8.06 18.16
CA SER A 332 -10.57 7.08 18.39
C SER A 332 -9.48 7.68 19.27
N ASN A 333 -8.91 6.88 20.16
CA ASN A 333 -7.69 7.25 20.87
C ASN A 333 -6.85 6.00 21.20
N SER A 334 -5.59 6.21 21.55
CA SER A 334 -4.67 5.16 21.95
C SER A 334 -3.95 5.50 23.25
N TYR A 335 -3.58 4.46 23.98
CA TYR A 335 -2.90 4.54 25.27
C TYR A 335 -1.85 3.44 25.32
N PHE A 336 -0.98 3.47 26.32
CA PHE A 336 -0.28 2.24 26.73
C PHE A 336 -1.30 1.17 27.10
N GLY A 337 -0.94 -0.10 26.99
CA GLY A 337 -1.92 -1.18 27.21
C GLY A 337 -2.47 -1.24 28.64
N ASP A 338 -1.78 -0.64 29.62
CA ASP A 338 -2.26 -0.44 30.99
C ASP A 338 -3.27 0.72 31.15
N GLY A 339 -3.59 1.43 30.06
CA GLY A 339 -4.51 2.56 30.02
C GLY A 339 -3.85 3.91 30.32
N THR A 340 -2.56 3.97 30.61
CA THR A 340 -1.87 5.24 30.84
C THR A 340 -1.76 6.06 29.53
N PRO A 341 -2.02 7.39 29.56
CA PRO A 341 -1.96 8.22 28.36
C PRO A 341 -0.59 8.25 27.70
N LEU A 342 -0.59 8.32 26.37
CA LEU A 342 0.59 8.62 25.56
C LEU A 342 0.82 10.13 25.56
N SER A 343 2.00 10.56 25.99
CA SER A 343 2.41 11.96 25.92
C SER A 343 2.74 12.38 24.48
N LYS A 344 2.71 13.69 24.22
CA LYS A 344 3.12 14.24 22.93
C LYS A 344 4.56 13.84 22.58
N GLY A 345 5.48 13.88 23.54
CA GLY A 345 6.88 13.51 23.32
C GLY A 345 7.06 12.05 22.93
N GLU A 346 6.30 11.14 23.54
CA GLU A 346 6.32 9.71 23.19
C GLU A 346 5.77 9.47 21.77
N LEU A 347 4.69 10.17 21.39
CA LEU A 347 4.13 10.09 20.04
C LEU A 347 5.06 10.68 18.98
N ASP A 348 5.69 11.81 19.26
CA ASP A 348 6.66 12.44 18.37
C ASP A 348 7.88 11.52 18.17
N ALA A 349 8.37 10.88 19.24
CA ALA A 349 9.47 9.90 19.15
C ALA A 349 9.11 8.69 18.27
N ILE A 350 7.86 8.20 18.34
CA ILE A 350 7.38 7.12 17.45
C ILE A 350 7.35 7.59 15.99
N GLN A 351 6.89 8.82 15.72
CA GLN A 351 6.88 9.37 14.36
C GLN A 351 8.30 9.57 13.81
N GLU A 352 9.21 10.09 14.62
CA GLU A 352 10.62 10.22 14.24
C GLU A 352 11.26 8.86 13.95
N ALA A 353 10.97 7.84 14.76
CA ALA A 353 11.46 6.48 14.53
C ALA A 353 10.97 5.91 13.20
N TYR A 354 9.68 6.11 12.86
CA TYR A 354 9.16 5.75 11.53
C TYR A 354 9.86 6.52 10.42
N ASP A 355 10.01 7.83 10.54
CA ASP A 355 10.66 8.65 9.51
C ASP A 355 12.10 8.20 9.25
N ARG A 356 12.88 7.89 10.31
CA ARG A 356 14.25 7.38 10.22
C ARG A 356 14.34 5.97 9.64
N ALA A 357 13.31 5.16 9.82
CA ALA A 357 13.19 3.83 9.22
C ALA A 357 12.55 3.86 7.83
N SER A 358 12.17 5.04 7.31
CA SER A 358 11.40 5.17 6.09
C SER A 358 12.23 5.40 4.83
N LEU A 359 11.63 5.06 3.70
CA LEU A 359 12.03 5.51 2.38
C LEU A 359 10.82 5.99 1.59
N ARG A 360 11.10 6.73 0.52
CA ARG A 360 10.11 7.21 -0.43
C ARG A 360 10.53 6.88 -1.84
N PHE A 361 9.55 6.59 -2.67
CA PHE A 361 9.70 6.50 -4.12
C PHE A 361 8.56 7.27 -4.79
N ASP A 362 8.84 7.78 -5.99
CA ASP A 362 7.83 8.38 -6.84
C ASP A 362 7.08 7.29 -7.60
N TRP A 363 5.76 7.32 -7.54
CA TRP A 363 4.91 6.45 -8.35
C TRP A 363 5.10 6.73 -9.85
N GLU A 364 5.06 5.68 -10.65
CA GLU A 364 4.86 5.70 -12.10
C GLU A 364 3.55 4.99 -12.44
N VAL A 365 2.89 5.41 -13.54
CA VAL A 365 1.66 4.74 -13.99
C VAL A 365 1.99 3.29 -14.34
N GLY A 366 1.20 2.36 -13.82
CA GLY A 366 1.40 0.93 -13.96
C GLY A 366 2.32 0.30 -12.92
N ASP A 367 2.98 1.07 -12.05
CA ASP A 367 3.71 0.48 -10.93
C ASP A 367 2.78 -0.36 -10.04
N ILE A 368 3.31 -1.48 -9.57
CA ILE A 368 2.68 -2.29 -8.53
C ILE A 368 3.68 -2.50 -7.40
N ALA A 369 3.34 -2.06 -6.19
CA ALA A 369 4.10 -2.35 -4.99
C ALA A 369 3.44 -3.51 -4.22
N LEU A 370 4.22 -4.54 -3.90
CA LEU A 370 3.85 -5.64 -3.02
C LEU A 370 4.63 -5.50 -1.71
N LEU A 371 3.91 -5.42 -0.60
CA LEU A 371 4.48 -5.30 0.73
C LEU A 371 4.16 -6.55 1.55
N ASP A 372 5.13 -7.01 2.32
CA ASP A 372 4.86 -7.80 3.51
C ASP A 372 4.33 -6.84 4.59
N ASN A 373 3.07 -7.05 4.99
CA ASN A 373 2.37 -6.16 5.89
C ASN A 373 2.98 -6.13 7.30
N MET A 374 3.64 -7.20 7.75
CA MET A 374 4.25 -7.21 9.08
C MET A 374 5.62 -6.55 9.07
N LEU A 375 6.38 -6.74 7.98
CA LEU A 375 7.73 -6.17 7.87
C LEU A 375 7.70 -4.68 7.50
N ILE A 376 6.71 -4.22 6.72
CA ILE A 376 6.69 -2.87 6.15
C ILE A 376 5.40 -2.12 6.53
N ALA A 377 5.56 -1.05 7.32
CA ALA A 377 4.52 -0.05 7.52
C ALA A 377 4.47 0.89 6.31
N HIS A 378 3.29 1.45 6.05
CA HIS A 378 3.08 2.37 4.94
C HIS A 378 2.30 3.61 5.37
N ALA A 379 2.51 4.69 4.64
CA ALA A 379 1.89 5.99 4.84
C ALA A 379 1.34 6.55 3.52
N ARG A 380 0.72 7.73 3.56
CA ARG A 380 0.37 8.50 2.37
C ARG A 380 0.76 9.96 2.60
N GLU A 381 1.60 10.49 1.74
CA GLU A 381 1.88 11.93 1.73
C GLU A 381 0.67 12.73 1.23
N PRO A 382 0.54 14.01 1.63
CA PRO A 382 -0.38 14.95 1.00
C PRO A 382 -0.14 15.03 -0.52
N PHE A 383 -1.18 15.40 -1.25
CA PHE A 383 -1.12 15.53 -2.70
C PHE A 383 -2.10 16.54 -3.26
N ASP A 384 -1.87 16.94 -4.51
CA ASP A 384 -2.80 17.75 -5.29
C ASP A 384 -3.12 17.10 -6.65
N GLY A 385 -4.24 17.51 -7.24
CA GLY A 385 -4.79 16.91 -8.46
C GLY A 385 -5.34 15.49 -8.29
N ASP A 386 -5.59 14.83 -9.42
CA ASP A 386 -6.14 13.48 -9.46
C ASP A 386 -5.13 12.44 -8.99
N ARG A 387 -5.61 11.42 -8.27
CA ARG A 387 -4.78 10.31 -7.79
C ARG A 387 -5.63 9.07 -7.62
N LEU A 388 -5.21 7.97 -8.23
CA LEU A 388 -5.85 6.66 -8.07
C LEU A 388 -4.79 5.59 -7.85
N ILE A 389 -4.62 5.24 -6.57
CA ILE A 389 -3.88 4.06 -6.15
C ILE A 389 -4.90 3.00 -5.73
N THR A 390 -4.87 1.85 -6.38
CA THR A 390 -5.66 0.67 -6.01
C THR A 390 -4.98 -0.08 -4.87
N VAL A 391 -5.76 -0.83 -4.09
CA VAL A 391 -5.25 -1.70 -3.04
C VAL A 391 -5.92 -3.07 -3.10
N ALA A 392 -5.15 -4.12 -2.79
CA ALA A 392 -5.67 -5.44 -2.49
C ALA A 392 -4.94 -6.03 -1.29
N PHE A 393 -5.61 -6.96 -0.61
CA PHE A 393 -5.10 -7.65 0.57
C PHE A 393 -5.09 -9.15 0.30
N SER A 394 -4.12 -9.87 0.86
CA SER A 394 -4.06 -11.32 0.69
C SER A 394 -3.24 -12.00 1.79
N GLY A 395 -3.42 -13.31 1.91
CA GLY A 395 -2.66 -14.12 2.84
C GLY A 395 -3.04 -13.87 4.28
N ARG A 396 -4.36 -13.81 4.58
CA ARG A 396 -4.87 -13.69 5.95
C ARG A 396 -4.12 -14.61 6.91
N HIS A 397 -3.45 -14.00 7.88
CA HIS A 397 -2.88 -14.65 9.05
C HIS A 397 -3.83 -14.47 10.23
N THR A 398 -3.98 -15.51 11.04
CA THR A 398 -4.74 -15.47 12.30
C THR A 398 -3.78 -15.87 13.41
N HIS A 399 -3.55 -14.98 14.36
CA HIS A 399 -2.59 -15.21 15.44
C HIS A 399 -3.13 -16.13 16.54
N GLY A 400 -4.47 -16.26 16.60
CA GLY A 400 -5.16 -16.80 17.77
C GLY A 400 -5.40 -15.71 18.82
N PRO A 401 -6.12 -16.03 19.91
CA PRO A 401 -6.36 -15.10 21.02
C PRO A 401 -5.03 -14.59 21.60
N TRP A 402 -4.97 -13.29 21.93
CA TRP A 402 -3.79 -12.69 22.57
C TRP A 402 -3.76 -12.97 24.07
N LYS A 403 -4.93 -13.21 24.68
CA LYS A 403 -5.03 -13.67 26.07
C LYS A 403 -5.01 -15.20 26.05
N ALA A 404 -4.02 -15.78 26.71
CA ALA A 404 -3.90 -17.23 26.90
C ALA A 404 -4.98 -17.79 27.84
#